data_AF-A0A0C3I861-F1
#
_entry.id   AF-A0A0C3I861-F1
#
_cell.length_a   1.000
_cell.length_b   1.000
_cell.length_c   1.000
_cell.angle_alpha   90.00
_cell.angle_beta   90.00
_cell.angle_gamma   90.00
#
_symmetry.space_group_name_H-M   'P 1'
#
loop_
_entity.id
_entity.type
_entity.pdbx_description
1 polymer ?
#
loop_
_entity_poly.entity_id
_entity_poly.type
_entity_poly.pdbx_seq_one_letter_code
_entity_poly.pdbx_strand_id
1 'polypeptide(L)'
;MGPSRCQTLLRRSPRALTQSPVGRNPADSLPSRRTSSTTTEELLAKIMKVMDVLEKDMKQRRTEFKQLKQRVRHAEKAQALAEDRHANLQGNVGELATSQASIIKCVVCQHCMEQPFTIVECGHSFCYWCLM
;
A
#
# COMPACT_ATOMS: atom_id res chain seq x y z
N MET A 1 -6.41 -27.98 10.29
CA MET A 1 -5.54 -27.25 9.34
C MET A 1 -5.88 -25.77 9.47
N GLY A 2 -5.16 -24.84 10.09
CA GLY A 2 -3.81 -24.73 10.64
C GLY A 2 -3.42 -23.26 10.41
N PRO A 3 -3.59 -22.33 11.38
CA PRO A 3 -3.29 -20.93 11.14
C PRO A 3 -1.78 -20.66 11.31
N SER A 4 -1.14 -20.17 10.25
CA SER A 4 0.27 -19.79 10.27
C SER A 4 0.44 -18.41 10.92
N ARG A 5 1.03 -18.41 12.12
CA ARG A 5 1.47 -17.23 12.85
C ARG A 5 2.91 -16.90 12.46
N CYS A 6 3.16 -15.72 11.93
CA CYS A 6 4.52 -15.15 11.91
C CYS A 6 4.61 -14.06 12.99
N GLN A 7 5.18 -14.44 14.14
CA GLN A 7 5.71 -13.51 15.14
C GLN A 7 7.19 -13.28 14.83
N THR A 8 7.61 -12.02 14.69
CA THR A 8 9.03 -11.66 14.69
C THR A 8 9.32 -10.83 15.94
N LEU A 9 9.82 -11.51 16.96
CA LEU A 9 10.43 -10.94 18.15
C LEU A 9 11.90 -10.61 17.83
N LEU A 10 12.32 -9.34 17.92
CA LEU A 10 13.74 -9.02 18.04
C LEU A 10 14.01 -7.89 19.05
N ARG A 11 14.37 -8.36 20.25
CA ARG A 11 15.48 -7.94 21.14
C ARG A 11 15.72 -6.44 21.39
N ARG A 12 15.31 -6.04 22.59
CA ARG A 12 16.03 -5.08 23.44
C ARG A 12 17.41 -5.63 23.83
N SER A 13 18.41 -4.76 23.92
CA SER A 13 19.59 -4.99 24.77
C SER A 13 20.03 -3.68 25.44
N PRO A 14 20.15 -3.65 26.78
CA PRO A 14 20.59 -2.50 27.56
C PRO A 14 22.11 -2.52 27.78
N ARG A 15 22.78 -1.37 27.74
CA ARG A 15 24.17 -1.26 28.21
C ARG A 15 24.22 -0.53 29.55
N ALA A 16 24.92 -1.21 30.45
CA ALA A 16 25.06 -0.99 31.86
C ALA A 16 25.92 0.24 32.21
N LEU A 17 25.63 0.75 33.40
CA LEU A 17 26.44 1.63 34.22
C LEU A 17 27.77 0.97 34.61
N THR A 18 28.86 1.73 34.62
CA THR A 18 30.04 1.47 35.46
C THR A 18 30.80 2.77 35.74
N GLN A 19 30.59 3.27 36.96
CA GLN A 19 31.52 3.82 37.96
C GLN A 19 32.75 4.65 37.55
N SER A 20 32.85 5.80 38.23
CA SER A 20 34.04 6.67 38.40
C SER A 20 35.23 5.96 39.05
N PRO A 21 36.42 6.59 38.95
CA PRO A 21 37.16 6.92 40.16
C PRO A 21 37.64 8.38 40.21
N VAL A 22 37.71 8.87 41.45
CA VAL A 22 38.25 10.15 41.92
C VAL A 22 39.77 10.22 41.69
N GLY A 23 40.28 11.37 41.25
CA GLY A 23 41.73 11.58 41.16
C GLY A 23 42.17 13.01 40.83
N ARG A 24 42.32 13.83 41.89
CA ARG A 24 43.30 14.93 42.11
C ARG A 24 43.47 16.05 41.06
N ASN A 25 43.21 17.28 41.53
CA ASN A 25 43.77 18.53 40.98
C ASN A 25 45.31 18.56 41.13
N PRO A 26 46.01 19.27 40.24
CA PRO A 26 46.68 20.49 40.69
C PRO A 26 46.42 21.69 39.76
N ALA A 27 46.59 22.85 40.37
CA ALA A 27 46.43 24.19 39.82
C ALA A 27 47.40 24.53 38.67
N ASP A 28 47.15 25.71 38.11
CA ASP A 28 48.03 26.51 37.26
C ASP A 28 48.09 26.15 35.77
N SER A 29 47.13 26.70 35.05
CA SER A 29 47.35 27.30 33.72
C SER A 29 46.21 28.26 33.41
N LEU A 30 46.51 29.56 33.52
CA LEU A 30 45.66 30.64 33.01
C LEU A 30 45.29 30.36 31.54
N PRO A 31 44.00 30.40 31.14
CA PRO A 31 43.66 30.41 29.73
C PRO A 31 44.06 31.78 29.18
N SER A 32 45.22 31.82 28.52
CA SER A 32 45.67 32.94 27.73
C SER A 32 44.66 33.18 26.61
N ARG A 33 43.85 34.19 26.88
CA ARG A 33 42.92 34.92 26.03
C ARG A 33 43.43 35.04 24.59
N ARG A 34 43.00 34.12 23.70
CA ARG A 34 42.86 34.26 22.25
C ARG A 34 41.98 33.13 21.68
N THR A 35 40.68 33.17 21.97
CA THR A 35 39.69 32.28 21.35
C THR A 35 38.54 33.13 20.83
N SER A 36 38.74 33.79 19.69
CA SER A 36 37.66 34.51 19.01
C SER A 36 37.64 34.30 17.49
N SER A 37 38.56 33.49 16.93
CA SER A 37 38.56 33.17 15.49
C SER A 37 38.08 31.74 15.16
N THR A 38 38.11 30.81 16.12
CA THR A 38 37.72 29.40 15.90
C THR A 38 36.21 29.17 15.82
N THR A 39 35.41 30.00 16.50
CA THR A 39 33.95 29.80 16.59
C THR A 39 33.21 30.11 15.29
N THR A 40 33.66 31.14 14.55
CA THR A 40 33.09 31.51 13.26
C THR A 40 33.43 30.50 12.17
N GLU A 41 34.66 29.99 12.14
CA GLU A 41 35.09 28.95 11.20
C GLU A 41 34.36 27.62 11.46
N GLU A 42 34.23 27.22 12.73
CA GLU A 42 33.44 26.05 13.11
C GLU A 42 31.96 26.18 12.73
N LEU A 43 31.38 27.37 12.89
CA LEU A 43 29.99 27.64 12.49
C LEU A 43 29.82 27.52 10.98
N LEU A 44 30.73 28.12 10.19
CA LEU A 44 30.71 28.02 8.73
C LEU A 44 30.86 26.56 8.26
N ALA A 45 31.77 25.80 8.87
CA ALA A 45 31.93 24.38 8.57
C ALA A 45 30.65 23.57 8.86
N LYS A 46 29.94 23.88 9.95
CA LYS A 46 28.65 23.25 10.28
C LYS A 46 27.56 23.63 9.28
N ILE A 47 27.50 24.91 8.87
CA ILE A 47 26.53 25.38 7.86
C ILE A 47 26.76 24.68 6.52
N MET A 48 28.01 24.60 6.05
CA MET A 48 28.36 23.88 4.83
C MET A 48 27.95 22.41 4.91
N LYS A 49 28.21 21.75 6.04
CA LYS A 49 27.80 20.36 6.26
C LYS A 49 26.28 20.17 6.19
N VAL A 50 25.50 21.12 6.71
CA VAL A 50 24.03 21.08 6.62
C VAL A 50 23.58 21.27 5.17
N MET A 51 24.18 22.21 4.45
CA MET A 51 23.87 22.43 3.03
C MET A 51 24.13 21.18 2.18
N ASP A 52 25.26 20.50 2.40
CA ASP A 52 25.59 19.25 1.70
C ASP A 52 24.55 18.14 1.95
N VAL A 53 24.08 18.02 3.20
CA VAL A 53 23.04 17.04 3.56
C VAL A 53 21.73 17.39 2.86
N LEU A 54 21.33 18.67 2.87
CA LEU A 54 20.11 19.12 2.19
C LEU A 54 20.18 18.92 0.68
N GLU A 55 21.33 19.18 0.06
CA GLU A 55 21.49 18.97 -1.38
C GLU A 55 21.36 17.48 -1.73
N LYS A 56 21.95 16.59 -0.94
CA LYS A 56 21.83 15.14 -1.10
C LYS A 56 20.38 14.68 -0.93
N ASP A 57 19.68 15.14 0.12
CA ASP A 57 18.27 14.79 0.35
C ASP A 57 17.38 15.27 -0.81
N MET A 58 17.60 16.49 -1.30
CA MET A 58 16.85 17.03 -2.43
C MET A 58 17.09 16.26 -3.73
N LYS A 59 18.34 15.82 -3.97
CA LYS A 59 18.65 14.95 -5.13
C LYS A 59 17.96 13.60 -5.00
N GLN A 60 18.00 12.99 -3.82
CA GLN A 60 17.34 11.72 -3.55
C GLN A 60 15.81 11.82 -3.71
N ARG A 61 15.17 12.83 -3.12
CA ARG A 61 13.72 13.03 -3.27
C ARG A 61 13.31 13.23 -4.71
N ARG A 62 14.13 13.91 -5.52
CA ARG A 62 13.85 14.07 -6.97
C ARG A 62 13.86 12.74 -7.71
N THR A 63 14.76 11.81 -7.37
CA THR A 63 14.79 10.49 -8.03
C THR A 63 13.61 9.63 -7.57
N GLU A 64 13.32 9.60 -6.27
CA GLU A 64 12.18 8.90 -5.70
C GLU A 64 10.85 9.42 -6.27
N PHE A 65 10.70 10.74 -6.38
CA PHE A 65 9.51 11.35 -6.96
C PHE A 65 9.31 10.97 -8.44
N LYS A 66 10.40 10.90 -9.22
CA LYS A 66 10.33 10.43 -10.61
C LYS A 66 9.87 8.97 -10.69
N GLN A 67 10.42 8.10 -9.83
CA GLN A 67 10.02 6.70 -9.76
C GLN A 67 8.55 6.55 -9.33
N LEU A 68 8.13 7.29 -8.30
CA LEU A 68 6.75 7.27 -7.81
C LEU A 68 5.78 7.73 -8.91
N LYS A 69 6.09 8.84 -9.60
CA LYS A 69 5.28 9.36 -10.71
C LYS A 69 5.13 8.33 -11.83
N GLN A 70 6.19 7.59 -12.14
CA GLN A 70 6.12 6.51 -13.12
C GLN A 70 5.20 5.37 -12.65
N ARG A 71 5.33 4.94 -11.39
CA ARG A 71 4.48 3.89 -10.82
C ARG A 71 3.01 4.29 -10.80
N VAL A 72 2.69 5.53 -10.44
CA VAL A 72 1.32 6.07 -10.47
C VAL A 72 0.76 5.98 -11.89
N ARG A 73 1.50 6.43 -12.91
CA ARG A 73 1.06 6.32 -14.30
C ARG A 73 0.80 4.88 -14.75
N HIS A 74 1.61 3.92 -14.31
CA HIS A 74 1.38 2.51 -14.62
C HIS A 74 0.13 1.97 -13.92
N ALA A 75 -0.08 2.35 -12.65
CA ALA A 75 -1.27 1.95 -11.90
C ALA A 75 -2.55 2.53 -12.51
N GLU A 76 -2.55 3.81 -12.89
CA GLU A 76 -3.68 4.46 -13.56
C GLU A 76 -4.04 3.79 -14.88
N LYS A 77 -3.03 3.43 -15.70
CA LYS A 77 -3.26 2.69 -16.95
C LYS A 77 -3.84 1.29 -16.71
N ALA A 78 -3.34 0.59 -15.69
CA ALA A 78 -3.85 -0.73 -15.34
C ALA A 78 -5.29 -0.65 -14.82
N GLN A 79 -5.61 0.38 -14.04
CA GLN A 79 -6.96 0.64 -13.55
C GLN A 79 -7.91 0.93 -14.71
N ALA A 80 -7.57 1.83 -15.62
CA ALA A 80 -8.40 2.14 -16.79
C ALA A 80 -8.69 0.89 -17.65
N LEU A 81 -7.69 0.02 -17.84
CA LEU A 81 -7.87 -1.24 -18.56
C LEU A 81 -8.80 -2.21 -17.79
N ALA A 82 -8.70 -2.26 -16.47
CA ALA A 82 -9.55 -3.10 -15.65
C ALA A 82 -11.01 -2.63 -15.69
N GLU A 83 -11.23 -1.32 -15.63
CA GLU A 83 -12.56 -0.69 -15.72
C GLU A 83 -13.20 -0.92 -17.10
N ASP A 84 -12.44 -0.73 -18.19
CA ASP A 84 -12.90 -1.03 -19.56
C ASP A 84 -13.31 -2.50 -19.72
N ARG A 85 -12.48 -3.43 -19.24
CA ARG A 85 -12.82 -4.87 -19.26
C ARG A 85 -14.04 -5.19 -18.41
N HIS A 86 -14.18 -4.57 -17.25
CA HIS A 86 -15.35 -4.76 -16.38
C HIS A 86 -16.63 -4.29 -17.08
N ALA A 87 -16.61 -3.11 -17.69
CA ALA A 87 -17.75 -2.59 -18.43
C ALA A 87 -18.15 -3.51 -19.60
N ASN A 88 -17.17 -4.01 -20.36
CA ASN A 88 -17.41 -4.96 -21.44
C ASN A 88 -18.02 -6.27 -20.93
N LEU A 89 -17.46 -6.86 -19.86
CA LEU A 89 -18.01 -8.07 -19.25
C LEU A 89 -19.45 -7.85 -18.75
N GLN A 90 -19.72 -6.70 -18.12
CA GLN A 90 -21.06 -6.38 -17.64
C GLN A 90 -22.08 -6.27 -18.79
N GLY A 91 -21.68 -5.66 -19.91
CA GLY A 91 -22.50 -5.64 -21.14
C GLY A 91 -22.81 -7.05 -21.66
N ASN A 92 -21.77 -7.88 -21.82
CA ASN A 92 -21.93 -9.25 -22.32
C ASN A 92 -22.80 -10.13 -21.39
N VAL A 93 -22.68 -9.96 -20.06
CA VAL A 93 -23.52 -10.67 -19.10
C VAL A 93 -24.98 -10.22 -19.20
N GLY A 94 -25.24 -8.92 -19.40
CA GLY A 94 -26.59 -8.40 -19.62
C GLY A 94 -27.23 -8.93 -20.91
N GLU A 95 -26.48 -8.97 -22.01
CA GLU A 95 -26.92 -9.56 -23.28
C GLU A 95 -27.17 -11.07 -23.16
N LEU A 96 -26.33 -11.79 -22.40
CA LEU A 96 -26.55 -13.21 -22.13
C LEU A 96 -27.80 -13.45 -21.27
N ALA A 97 -28.01 -12.64 -20.23
CA ALA A 97 -29.18 -12.77 -19.36
C ALA A 97 -30.49 -12.49 -20.13
N THR A 98 -30.50 -11.45 -20.95
CA THR A 98 -31.67 -11.10 -21.78
C THR A 98 -31.96 -12.15 -22.86
N SER A 99 -30.93 -12.68 -23.51
CA SER A 99 -31.10 -13.77 -24.49
C SER A 99 -31.57 -15.07 -23.81
N GLN A 100 -31.03 -15.44 -22.66
CA GLN A 100 -31.43 -16.65 -21.92
C GLN A 100 -32.89 -16.57 -21.44
N ALA A 101 -33.35 -15.41 -20.95
CA ALA A 101 -34.73 -15.21 -20.52
C ALA A 101 -35.75 -15.45 -21.65
N SER A 102 -35.37 -15.18 -22.91
CA SER A 102 -36.23 -15.42 -24.08
C SER A 102 -36.34 -16.91 -24.48
N ILE A 103 -35.38 -17.72 -24.05
CA ILE A 103 -35.27 -19.14 -24.43
C ILE A 103 -35.97 -20.03 -23.39
N ILE A 104 -35.95 -19.66 -22.11
CA ILE A 104 -36.49 -20.49 -21.03
C ILE A 104 -37.94 -20.10 -20.74
N LYS A 105 -38.87 -21.02 -21.05
CA LYS A 105 -40.32 -20.86 -20.83
C LYS A 105 -40.85 -21.86 -19.83
N CYS A 106 -41.84 -21.44 -19.05
CA CYS A 106 -42.54 -22.32 -18.13
C CYS A 106 -43.29 -23.38 -18.94
N VAL A 107 -43.09 -24.67 -18.65
CA VAL A 107 -43.77 -25.74 -19.39
C VAL A 107 -45.31 -25.66 -19.25
N VAL A 108 -45.81 -25.05 -18.16
CA VAL A 108 -47.23 -24.91 -17.87
C VAL A 108 -47.84 -23.68 -18.54
N CYS A 109 -47.39 -22.48 -18.16
CA CYS A 109 -48.01 -21.22 -18.62
C CYS A 109 -47.31 -20.58 -19.83
N GLN A 110 -46.22 -21.18 -20.33
CA GLN A 110 -45.43 -20.71 -21.48
C GLN A 110 -44.82 -19.30 -21.31
N HIS A 111 -44.88 -18.74 -20.10
CA HIS A 111 -44.26 -17.45 -19.78
C HIS A 111 -42.73 -17.57 -19.78
N CYS A 112 -42.05 -16.59 -20.36
CA CYS A 112 -40.59 -16.47 -20.34
C CYS A 112 -40.10 -16.15 -18.93
N MET A 113 -38.98 -16.76 -18.51
CA MET A 113 -38.50 -16.67 -17.13
C MET A 113 -37.02 -16.31 -17.08
N GLU A 114 -36.68 -15.34 -16.24
CA GLU A 114 -35.29 -15.02 -15.90
C GLU A 114 -34.71 -16.00 -14.87
N GLN A 115 -35.56 -16.51 -13.96
CA GLN A 115 -35.18 -17.42 -12.89
C GLN A 115 -36.10 -18.66 -12.88
N PRO A 116 -35.83 -19.66 -13.74
CA PRO A 116 -36.57 -20.92 -13.76
C PRO A 116 -36.25 -21.78 -12.53
N PHE A 117 -37.25 -22.51 -12.05
CA PHE A 117 -37.02 -23.68 -11.20
C PHE A 117 -37.00 -24.93 -12.08
N THR A 118 -35.85 -25.59 -12.15
CA THR A 118 -35.70 -26.83 -12.93
C THR A 118 -35.77 -28.03 -12.00
N ILE A 119 -36.74 -28.91 -12.25
CA ILE A 119 -36.89 -30.16 -11.48
C ILE A 119 -35.82 -31.15 -11.96
N VAL A 120 -35.02 -31.69 -11.04
CA VAL A 120 -33.84 -32.52 -11.37
C VAL A 120 -34.26 -33.85 -12.00
N GLU A 121 -35.39 -34.42 -11.60
CA GLU A 121 -35.82 -35.73 -12.11
C GLU A 121 -36.29 -35.69 -13.58
N CYS A 122 -36.89 -34.58 -14.03
CA CYS A 122 -37.49 -34.50 -15.37
C CYS A 122 -36.91 -33.41 -16.26
N GLY A 123 -36.04 -32.53 -15.74
CA GLY A 123 -35.38 -31.46 -16.48
C GLY A 123 -36.31 -30.33 -16.96
N HIS A 124 -37.60 -30.36 -16.59
CA HIS A 124 -38.54 -29.31 -16.94
C HIS A 124 -38.36 -28.07 -16.06
N SER A 125 -38.57 -26.90 -16.67
CA SER A 125 -38.51 -25.59 -16.00
C SER A 125 -39.90 -25.02 -15.74
N PHE A 126 -40.09 -24.49 -14.54
CA PHE A 126 -41.35 -23.92 -14.06
C PHE A 126 -41.13 -22.50 -13.51
N CYS A 127 -42.16 -21.66 -13.60
CA CYS A 127 -42.15 -20.36 -12.92
C CYS A 127 -42.54 -20.54 -11.45
N TYR A 128 -42.18 -19.58 -10.61
CA TYR A 128 -42.54 -19.56 -9.19
C TYR A 128 -44.04 -19.84 -8.96
N TRP A 129 -44.91 -19.25 -9.79
CA TRP A 129 -46.36 -19.37 -9.67
C TRP A 129 -46.94 -20.72 -10.12
N CYS A 130 -46.27 -21.46 -10.99
CA CYS A 130 -46.74 -22.77 -11.46
C CYS A 130 -46.11 -23.93 -10.69
N LEU A 131 -45.10 -23.65 -9.86
CA LEU A 131 -44.49 -24.63 -8.96
C LEU A 131 -45.18 -24.66 -7.58
N MET A 132 -45.86 -23.57 -7.21
CA MET A 132 -46.65 -23.44 -5.98
C MET A 132 -48.11 -23.82 -6.24
#